data_AF-A0A3Q7F7J3-F1
#
_entry.id   AF-A0A3Q7F7J3-F1
#
_cell.length_a   1.000
_cell.length_b   1.000
_cell.length_c   1.000
_cell.angle_alpha   90.00
_cell.angle_beta   90.00
_cell.angle_gamma   90.00
#
_symmetry.space_group_name_H-M   'P 1'
#
loop_
_entity.id
_entity.type
_entity.pdbx_description
1 polymer ?
#
loop_
_entity_poly.entity_id
_entity_poly.type
_entity_poly.pdbx_seq_one_letter_code
_entity_poly.pdbx_strand_id
1 'polypeptide(L)'
;MGEEIEVIHSWSAPRSLSTSLMYSFAQYFLVLQRNDIEVLDEPLYANFLRVTGVDRPYKEKLRSELENDGNKVVKEVIFGAGVKKYRYCKHIAKQRVPGLTNELMKRGKHFILIRNPLDILPSFDKIVPPSFLELGLAELVSVYSELSESGRPPPVIDAADLRENPEATLRGLCEDLDIPFQDSMLRWEAGPKPFDGIWAPWWYKSVHKSTGFAPAKKYPTPFPTSLYDLLEQSLPFYNMLKRHARRSSSNYLNSTLPHPSLPVPANEKLLAWVGDEIVPRETAKVSVFDSIVQGGDGVWEGLRVYGGKVFKLEEHLDRMFDSAKALAFSNVPTREEVKEAIFRTLLRNGMFDNAHIRLTLTRGKKVTSGMSPAFNRYGCTLIVLAEWKPPVYDNEKGLMLVTATTRRNSPNNLDSKIHHNNLLNNILAKIEGNNAGADDAIMLDKDGYVSETNATNIFLVKKGRVVTPHADYCLPGITRATVMELVLKESLALEERRISLSEFHTADEVWTTGTMGELSPVVKIDGRIVGDGRVGPITLRLQNAYKNLSKDSGVPIPTYEKS
;
A
#
# COMPACT_ATOMS: atom_id res chain seq x y z
N MET A 1 15.01 29.26 -41.13
CA MET A 1 14.34 29.40 -39.81
C MET A 1 15.08 28.46 -38.88
N GLY A 2 15.76 28.97 -37.85
CA GLY A 2 16.46 28.10 -36.90
C GLY A 2 15.44 27.27 -36.12
N GLU A 3 15.73 25.99 -35.88
CA GLU A 3 14.92 25.15 -35.00
C GLU A 3 14.83 25.79 -33.61
N GLU A 4 13.63 25.79 -33.02
CA GLU A 4 13.43 26.28 -31.65
C GLU A 4 14.12 25.32 -30.67
N ILE A 5 14.89 25.87 -29.71
CA ILE A 5 15.64 25.07 -28.75
C ILE A 5 14.70 24.34 -27.78
N GLU A 6 14.93 23.04 -27.59
CA GLU A 6 14.14 22.22 -26.70
C GLU A 6 14.73 22.20 -25.28
N VAL A 7 14.01 22.77 -24.31
CA VAL A 7 14.52 22.88 -22.93
C VAL A 7 14.16 21.64 -22.11
N ILE A 8 15.13 21.09 -21.39
CA ILE A 8 14.98 19.98 -20.46
C ILE A 8 15.21 20.51 -19.04
N HIS A 9 14.18 20.50 -18.21
CA HIS A 9 14.21 20.94 -16.82
C HIS A 9 14.43 19.77 -15.86
N SER A 10 15.59 19.75 -15.19
CA SER A 10 15.91 18.82 -14.11
C SER A 10 15.63 19.46 -12.76
N TRP A 11 14.57 19.03 -12.07
CA TRP A 11 14.24 19.54 -10.73
C TRP A 11 14.81 18.62 -9.66
N SER A 12 15.51 19.16 -8.67
CA SER A 12 16.08 18.34 -7.60
C SER A 12 16.18 19.07 -6.25
N ALA A 13 16.29 18.31 -5.17
CA ALA A 13 16.76 18.81 -3.89
C ALA A 13 18.29 19.02 -3.94
N PRO A 14 18.91 19.87 -3.08
CA PRO A 14 20.36 19.91 -2.99
C PRO A 14 20.93 18.55 -2.58
N ARG A 15 22.17 18.26 -2.95
CA ARG A 15 22.87 17.00 -2.63
C ARG A 15 22.20 15.73 -3.18
N SER A 16 21.34 15.84 -4.18
CA SER A 16 20.62 14.73 -4.84
C SER A 16 21.39 14.02 -5.98
N LEU A 17 22.65 14.40 -6.24
CA LEU A 17 23.41 14.05 -7.47
C LEU A 17 23.01 14.84 -8.72
N SER A 18 22.22 15.91 -8.58
CA SER A 18 21.83 16.77 -9.70
C SER A 18 23.01 17.30 -10.53
N THR A 19 24.15 17.63 -9.92
CA THR A 19 25.36 18.03 -10.66
C THR A 19 26.01 16.88 -11.43
N SER A 20 26.03 15.66 -10.88
CA SER A 20 26.50 14.48 -11.62
C SER A 20 25.61 14.20 -12.82
N LEU A 21 24.29 14.37 -12.68
CA LEU A 21 23.34 14.23 -13.76
C LEU A 21 23.50 15.34 -14.82
N MET A 22 23.75 16.58 -14.39
CA MET A 22 24.10 17.67 -15.29
C MET A 22 25.36 17.35 -16.11
N TYR A 23 26.40 16.79 -15.49
CA TYR A 23 27.61 16.37 -16.21
C TYR A 23 27.31 15.23 -17.19
N SER A 24 26.50 14.25 -16.79
CA SER A 24 26.03 13.17 -17.65
C SER A 24 25.34 13.71 -18.93
N PHE A 25 24.42 14.65 -18.81
CA PHE A 25 23.77 15.29 -19.96
C PHE A 25 24.72 16.18 -20.77
N ALA A 26 25.72 16.81 -20.13
CA ALA A 26 26.75 17.57 -20.83
C ALA A 26 27.64 16.67 -21.71
N GLN A 27 27.79 15.38 -21.39
CA GLN A 27 28.64 14.45 -22.14
C GLN A 27 28.02 13.91 -23.43
N TYR A 28 26.81 14.37 -23.77
CA TYR A 28 26.30 14.35 -25.15
C TYR A 28 27.30 14.99 -26.15
N PHE A 29 28.33 15.65 -25.64
CA PHE A 29 29.39 16.38 -26.32
C PHE A 29 30.45 15.56 -27.08
N LEU A 30 30.71 14.27 -26.81
CA LEU A 30 32.03 13.69 -27.16
C LEU A 30 32.15 12.54 -28.17
N VAL A 31 31.09 11.92 -28.69
CA VAL A 31 31.29 10.74 -29.59
C VAL A 31 30.69 10.85 -31.00
N LEU A 32 30.01 11.94 -31.37
CA LEU A 32 29.43 12.04 -32.75
C LEU A 32 29.62 13.39 -33.46
N GLN A 33 30.46 14.32 -32.97
CA GLN A 33 30.53 15.70 -33.51
C GLN A 33 29.17 16.39 -33.69
N ARG A 34 28.13 15.93 -32.98
CA ARG A 34 26.80 16.54 -32.94
C ARG A 34 26.67 17.28 -31.62
N ASN A 35 27.08 18.54 -31.69
CA ASN A 35 27.09 19.48 -30.60
C ASN A 35 25.64 19.94 -30.36
N ASP A 36 24.85 19.14 -29.63
CA ASP A 36 23.39 19.27 -29.59
C ASP A 36 22.82 19.70 -28.24
N ILE A 37 23.58 19.73 -27.14
CA ILE A 37 23.09 20.15 -25.80
C ILE A 37 23.93 21.31 -25.24
N GLU A 38 23.28 22.34 -24.73
CA GLU A 38 23.87 23.33 -23.81
C GLU A 38 23.33 23.15 -22.39
N VAL A 39 24.11 23.57 -21.40
CA VAL A 39 23.82 23.33 -19.97
C VAL A 39 23.77 24.64 -19.21
N LEU A 40 22.73 24.81 -18.40
CA LEU A 40 22.59 25.90 -17.44
C LEU A 40 22.57 25.33 -16.02
N ASP A 41 23.51 25.76 -15.20
CA ASP A 41 23.61 25.39 -13.79
C ASP A 41 22.85 26.40 -12.91
N GLU A 42 21.73 25.98 -12.33
CA GLU A 42 20.87 26.75 -11.40
C GLU A 42 20.60 28.20 -11.83
N PRO A 43 20.02 28.43 -13.04
CA PRO A 43 19.84 29.77 -13.59
C PRO A 43 18.97 30.69 -12.72
N LEU A 44 18.10 30.13 -11.87
CA LEU A 44 17.21 30.88 -10.97
C LEU A 44 17.84 31.27 -9.63
N TYR A 45 19.11 30.90 -9.36
CA TYR A 45 19.70 31.11 -8.04
C TYR A 45 19.84 32.59 -7.68
N ALA A 46 20.14 33.46 -8.66
CA ALA A 46 20.21 34.91 -8.46
C ALA A 46 18.90 35.51 -8.00
N ASN A 47 17.82 35.13 -8.67
CA ASN A 47 16.48 35.53 -8.30
C ASN A 47 16.09 35.00 -6.91
N PHE A 48 16.44 33.75 -6.58
CA PHE A 48 16.21 33.20 -5.24
C PHE A 48 16.89 34.04 -4.14
N LEU A 49 18.17 34.38 -4.28
CA LEU A 49 18.89 35.19 -3.28
C LEU A 49 18.34 36.63 -3.21
N ARG A 50 17.87 37.18 -4.34
CA ARG A 50 17.21 38.49 -4.37
C ARG A 50 15.89 38.48 -3.61
N VAL A 51 15.03 37.50 -3.86
CA VAL A 51 13.68 37.42 -3.29
C VAL A 51 13.69 36.99 -1.83
N THR A 52 14.49 36.00 -1.46
CA THR A 52 14.50 35.45 -0.10
C THR A 52 15.42 36.21 0.86
N GLY A 53 16.37 36.97 0.34
CA GLY A 53 17.38 37.67 1.14
C GLY A 53 18.41 36.75 1.80
N VAL A 54 18.31 35.42 1.62
CA VAL A 54 19.21 34.43 2.21
C VAL A 54 20.67 34.80 1.96
N ASP A 55 21.48 34.70 3.00
CA ASP A 55 22.90 35.05 2.91
C ASP A 55 23.76 33.86 2.48
N ARG A 56 24.71 34.13 1.60
CA ARG A 56 25.65 33.15 1.05
C ARG A 56 27.01 33.82 0.81
N PRO A 57 28.14 33.11 0.99
CA PRO A 57 29.48 33.67 0.79
C PRO A 57 29.73 34.29 -0.59
N TYR A 58 28.98 33.86 -1.60
CA TYR A 58 29.09 34.30 -3.00
C TYR A 58 27.92 35.18 -3.46
N LYS A 59 27.05 35.65 -2.55
CA LYS A 59 25.83 36.42 -2.88
C LYS A 59 26.10 37.67 -3.70
N GLU A 60 27.11 38.46 -3.33
CA GLU A 60 27.44 39.71 -4.03
C GLU A 60 27.98 39.45 -5.44
N LYS A 61 28.86 38.46 -5.60
CA LYS A 61 29.35 38.02 -6.92
C LYS A 61 28.20 37.53 -7.81
N LEU A 62 27.25 36.80 -7.22
CA LEU A 62 26.09 36.27 -7.92
C LEU A 62 25.18 37.41 -8.44
N ARG A 63 24.98 38.44 -7.63
CA ARG A 63 24.19 39.63 -8.00
C ARG A 63 24.83 40.47 -9.11
N SER A 64 26.16 40.51 -9.18
CA SER A 64 26.87 41.29 -10.21
C SER A 64 27.03 40.55 -11.53
N GLU A 65 27.17 39.22 -11.51
CA GLU A 65 27.49 38.42 -12.71
C GLU A 65 26.28 37.77 -13.38
N LEU A 66 25.14 37.63 -12.69
CA LEU A 66 23.95 36.96 -13.21
C LEU A 66 22.72 37.85 -13.17
N GLU A 67 21.84 37.68 -14.17
CA GLU A 67 20.51 38.28 -14.18
C GLU A 67 19.70 37.78 -12.98
N ASN A 68 19.14 38.72 -12.21
CA ASN A 68 18.49 38.44 -10.94
C ASN A 68 16.96 38.69 -10.97
N ASP A 69 16.42 39.20 -12.08
CA ASP A 69 14.99 39.16 -12.40
C ASP A 69 14.63 37.78 -12.94
N GLY A 70 13.92 36.99 -12.14
CA GLY A 70 13.54 35.63 -12.52
C GLY A 70 12.73 35.52 -13.81
N ASN A 71 11.92 36.52 -14.17
CA ASN A 71 11.14 36.47 -15.42
C ASN A 71 12.00 36.77 -16.64
N LYS A 72 13.01 37.65 -16.50
CA LYS A 72 14.03 37.82 -17.54
C LYS A 72 14.88 36.56 -17.68
N VAL A 73 15.30 35.93 -16.58
CA VAL A 73 16.00 34.63 -16.63
C VAL A 73 15.20 33.60 -17.40
N VAL A 74 13.89 33.45 -17.11
CA VAL A 74 13.04 32.50 -17.83
C VAL A 74 12.97 32.83 -19.32
N LYS A 75 12.73 34.09 -19.67
CA LYS A 75 12.52 34.50 -21.07
C LYS A 75 13.80 34.53 -21.90
N GLU A 76 14.88 35.08 -21.35
CA GLU A 76 16.09 35.46 -22.08
C GLU A 76 17.25 34.48 -21.87
N VAL A 77 17.24 33.70 -20.79
CA VAL A 77 18.30 32.73 -20.49
C VAL A 77 17.81 31.30 -20.72
N ILE A 78 16.72 30.90 -20.05
CA ILE A 78 16.16 29.55 -20.16
C ILE A 78 15.53 29.32 -21.55
N PHE A 79 14.68 30.23 -22.02
CA PHE A 79 14.06 30.15 -23.34
C PHE A 79 14.66 31.12 -24.37
N GLY A 80 15.81 31.72 -24.04
CA GLY A 80 16.53 32.61 -24.95
C GLY A 80 17.07 31.90 -26.19
N ALA A 81 17.64 32.67 -27.12
CA ALA A 81 18.30 32.10 -28.29
C ALA A 81 19.40 31.11 -27.88
N GLY A 82 19.53 30.01 -28.62
CA GLY A 82 20.56 29.00 -28.41
C GLY A 82 21.09 28.48 -29.74
N VAL A 83 22.28 27.87 -29.71
CA VAL A 83 22.95 27.32 -30.90
C VAL A 83 22.98 25.79 -30.90
N LYS A 84 22.17 25.20 -30.02
CA LYS A 84 22.06 23.78 -29.71
C LYS A 84 20.61 23.35 -29.87
N LYS A 85 20.41 22.05 -30.14
CA LYS A 85 19.08 21.47 -30.24
C LYS A 85 18.37 21.44 -28.88
N TYR A 86 19.09 21.06 -27.83
CA TYR A 86 18.58 20.95 -26.47
C TYR A 86 19.29 21.90 -25.51
N ARG A 87 18.58 22.32 -24.47
CA ARG A 87 19.12 23.06 -23.32
C ARG A 87 18.75 22.37 -22.02
N TYR A 88 19.73 21.82 -21.32
CA TYR A 88 19.53 21.20 -20.01
C TYR A 88 19.66 22.26 -18.91
N CYS A 89 18.58 22.48 -18.16
CA CYS A 89 18.56 23.36 -17.00
C CYS A 89 18.54 22.54 -15.71
N LYS A 90 19.63 22.60 -14.95
CA LYS A 90 19.68 22.06 -13.59
C LYS A 90 19.00 23.06 -12.64
N HIS A 91 17.88 22.66 -12.04
CA HIS A 91 17.16 23.46 -11.04
C HIS A 91 17.26 22.83 -9.66
N ILE A 92 17.48 23.64 -8.63
CA ILE A 92 17.17 23.25 -7.26
C ILE A 92 15.77 23.77 -6.94
N ALA A 93 14.86 22.88 -6.55
CA ALA A 93 13.42 23.19 -6.49
C ALA A 93 13.09 24.44 -5.64
N LYS A 94 13.78 24.63 -4.51
CA LYS A 94 13.59 25.82 -3.65
C LYS A 94 13.91 27.17 -4.32
N GLN A 95 14.63 27.16 -5.44
CA GLN A 95 14.94 28.39 -6.20
C GLN A 95 13.73 28.87 -7.04
N ARG A 96 12.72 28.02 -7.23
CA ARG A 96 11.42 28.39 -7.79
C ARG A 96 10.61 29.15 -6.73
N VAL A 97 10.94 30.43 -6.58
CA VAL A 97 10.21 31.34 -5.68
C VAL A 97 8.93 31.89 -6.35
N PRO A 98 7.94 32.34 -5.58
CA PRO A 98 6.73 32.97 -6.12
C PRO A 98 7.05 34.17 -7.04
N GLY A 99 6.17 34.43 -8.03
CA GLY A 99 6.30 35.55 -8.96
C GLY A 99 7.01 35.24 -10.28
N LEU A 100 7.46 33.99 -10.48
CA LEU A 100 7.93 33.51 -11.78
C LEU A 100 6.76 33.25 -12.73
N THR A 101 6.98 33.49 -14.01
CA THR A 101 6.03 33.21 -15.08
C THR A 101 5.71 31.72 -15.19
N ASN A 102 4.44 31.41 -15.46
CA ASN A 102 3.98 30.04 -15.68
C ASN A 102 4.57 29.40 -16.94
N GLU A 103 5.17 30.19 -17.85
CA GLU A 103 5.91 29.68 -19.00
C GLU A 103 6.99 28.68 -18.60
N LEU A 104 7.62 28.88 -17.43
CA LEU A 104 8.64 27.98 -16.88
C LEU A 104 8.13 26.54 -16.69
N MET A 105 6.85 26.35 -16.37
CA MET A 105 6.24 25.03 -16.16
C MET A 105 5.47 24.54 -17.38
N LYS A 106 5.08 25.46 -18.27
CA LYS A 106 4.28 25.12 -19.45
C LYS A 106 5.14 24.62 -20.61
N ARG A 107 6.37 25.11 -20.74
CA ARG A 107 7.27 24.85 -21.87
C ARG A 107 8.45 23.96 -21.45
N GLY A 108 8.95 23.19 -22.41
CA GLY A 108 10.05 22.25 -22.19
C GLY A 108 9.61 20.91 -21.61
N LYS A 109 10.56 20.01 -21.48
CA LYS A 109 10.39 18.68 -20.87
C LYS A 109 10.86 18.73 -19.43
N HIS A 110 10.10 18.16 -18.50
CA HIS A 110 10.39 18.23 -17.06
C HIS A 110 10.61 16.84 -16.49
N PHE A 111 11.60 16.69 -15.62
CA PHE A 111 11.73 15.51 -14.77
C PHE A 111 12.21 15.88 -13.37
N ILE A 112 12.01 14.97 -12.42
CA ILE A 112 12.38 15.15 -11.02
C ILE A 112 13.41 14.10 -10.62
N LEU A 113 14.51 14.56 -10.03
CA LEU A 113 15.50 13.71 -9.35
C LEU A 113 15.31 13.81 -7.84
N ILE A 114 14.92 12.70 -7.23
CA ILE A 114 14.80 12.56 -5.78
C ILE A 114 16.00 11.81 -5.20
N ARG A 115 16.24 12.01 -3.90
CA ARG A 115 17.20 11.22 -3.13
C ARG A 115 16.68 11.10 -1.70
N ASN A 116 16.87 9.94 -1.10
CA ASN A 116 16.40 9.67 0.26
C ASN A 116 17.04 10.66 1.26
N PRO A 117 16.25 11.36 2.10
CA PRO A 117 16.75 12.26 3.13
C PRO A 117 17.78 11.61 4.08
N LEU A 118 17.70 10.30 4.33
CA LEU A 118 18.69 9.53 5.09
C LEU A 118 20.10 9.64 4.50
N ASP A 119 20.22 9.75 3.18
CA ASP A 119 21.49 9.86 2.45
C ASP A 119 21.94 11.31 2.22
N ILE A 120 21.04 12.27 2.42
CA ILE A 120 21.29 13.71 2.22
C ILE A 120 21.79 14.32 3.53
N LEU A 121 20.99 14.17 4.59
CA LEU A 121 21.11 14.88 5.86
C LEU A 121 22.49 14.76 6.54
N PRO A 122 23.12 13.57 6.64
CA PRO A 122 24.41 13.42 7.33
C PRO A 122 25.60 14.16 6.68
N SER A 123 25.39 14.78 5.52
CA SER A 123 26.42 15.49 4.78
C SER A 123 26.04 16.92 4.41
N PHE A 124 24.89 17.39 4.89
CA PHE A 124 24.29 18.65 4.49
C PHE A 124 24.85 19.84 5.28
N ASP A 125 25.01 19.65 6.59
CA ASP A 125 25.62 20.59 7.55
C ASP A 125 27.03 21.06 7.19
N LYS A 126 27.75 20.29 6.36
CA LYS A 126 29.08 20.64 5.85
C LYS A 126 29.10 21.90 4.99
N ILE A 127 27.96 22.28 4.42
CA ILE A 127 27.86 23.42 3.51
C ILE A 127 26.94 24.51 4.05
N VAL A 128 25.75 24.12 4.52
CA VAL A 128 24.76 25.02 5.13
C VAL A 128 24.03 24.31 6.26
N PRO A 129 23.56 25.02 7.30
CA PRO A 129 22.74 24.42 8.35
C PRO A 129 21.52 23.71 7.73
N PRO A 130 21.27 22.43 8.05
CA PRO A 130 20.14 21.70 7.50
C PRO A 130 18.84 22.22 8.09
N SER A 131 17.88 22.49 7.23
CA SER A 131 16.50 22.81 7.59
C SER A 131 15.56 22.25 6.54
N PHE A 132 14.27 22.13 6.88
CA PHE A 132 13.27 21.62 5.95
C PHE A 132 13.20 22.47 4.66
N LEU A 133 13.24 23.80 4.81
CA LEU A 133 13.28 24.76 3.70
C LEU A 133 14.56 24.62 2.86
N GLU A 134 15.71 24.36 3.49
CA GLU A 134 16.97 24.19 2.76
C GLU A 134 16.99 22.91 1.91
N LEU A 135 16.27 21.86 2.31
CA LEU A 135 16.18 20.61 1.54
C LEU A 135 15.35 20.75 0.26
N GLY A 136 14.35 21.63 0.23
CA GLY A 136 13.56 21.89 -0.97
C GLY A 136 12.62 20.74 -1.39
N LEU A 137 12.28 19.81 -0.48
CA LEU A 137 11.46 18.63 -0.80
C LEU A 137 9.98 19.00 -0.99
N ALA A 138 9.47 19.98 -0.25
CA ALA A 138 8.11 20.50 -0.44
C ALA A 138 7.97 21.14 -1.82
N GLU A 139 8.98 21.87 -2.26
CA GLU A 139 9.01 22.52 -3.57
C GLU A 139 9.10 21.49 -4.71
N LEU A 140 9.76 20.35 -4.51
CA LEU A 140 9.69 19.25 -5.47
C LEU A 140 8.28 18.66 -5.59
N VAL A 141 7.59 18.48 -4.46
CA VAL A 141 6.19 18.04 -4.46
C VAL A 141 5.31 19.06 -5.17
N SER A 142 5.51 20.35 -4.92
CA SER A 142 4.80 21.44 -5.62
C SER A 142 5.00 21.37 -7.14
N VAL A 143 6.26 21.21 -7.60
CA VAL A 143 6.58 21.01 -9.02
C VAL A 143 5.87 19.79 -9.62
N TYR A 144 5.88 18.66 -8.92
CA TYR A 144 5.20 17.44 -9.37
C TYR A 144 3.69 17.65 -9.52
N SER A 145 3.05 18.25 -8.50
CA SER A 145 1.61 18.49 -8.48
C SER A 145 1.17 19.41 -9.60
N GLU A 146 1.83 20.54 -9.79
CA GLU A 146 1.48 21.52 -10.84
C GLU A 146 1.59 20.95 -12.25
N LEU A 147 2.65 20.18 -12.53
CA LEU A 147 2.83 19.51 -13.81
C LEU A 147 1.78 18.40 -14.02
N SER A 148 1.46 17.64 -12.97
CA SER A 148 0.42 16.61 -13.00
C SER A 148 -0.97 17.19 -13.26
N GLU A 149 -1.32 18.30 -12.62
CA GLU A 149 -2.58 19.03 -12.84
C GLU A 149 -2.68 19.57 -14.27
N SER A 150 -1.55 19.89 -14.90
CA SER A 150 -1.49 20.27 -16.31
C SER A 150 -1.65 19.10 -17.30
N GLY A 151 -1.89 17.88 -16.80
CA GLY A 151 -2.02 16.65 -17.58
C GLY A 151 -0.68 16.07 -18.05
N ARG A 152 0.44 16.54 -17.50
CA ARG A 152 1.81 16.15 -17.89
C ARG A 152 2.63 15.77 -16.65
N PRO A 153 2.31 14.66 -15.96
CA PRO A 153 3.08 14.23 -14.79
C PRO A 153 4.54 14.00 -15.19
N PRO A 154 5.52 14.64 -14.52
CA PRO A 154 6.92 14.52 -14.90
C PRO A 154 7.46 13.14 -14.52
N PRO A 155 8.36 12.56 -15.31
CA PRO A 155 9.12 11.38 -14.90
C PRO A 155 9.87 11.68 -13.59
N VAL A 156 9.84 10.72 -12.67
CA VAL A 156 10.59 10.79 -11.41
C VAL A 156 11.65 9.70 -11.42
N ILE A 157 12.90 10.06 -11.11
CA ILE A 157 14.01 9.12 -10.94
C ILE A 157 14.64 9.27 -9.56
N ASP A 158 15.12 8.16 -9.00
CA ASP A 158 15.81 8.15 -7.72
C ASP A 158 17.32 8.07 -7.92
N ALA A 159 18.06 8.89 -7.17
CA ALA A 159 19.50 8.85 -7.09
C ALA A 159 20.07 7.47 -6.67
N ALA A 160 19.32 6.67 -5.90
CA ALA A 160 19.70 5.30 -5.57
C ALA A 160 19.71 4.41 -6.82
N ASP A 161 18.64 4.43 -7.61
CA ASP A 161 18.50 3.67 -8.85
C ASP A 161 19.56 4.12 -9.88
N LEU A 162 19.78 5.43 -9.98
CA LEU A 162 20.82 6.04 -10.83
C LEU A 162 22.24 5.59 -10.48
N ARG A 163 22.52 5.27 -9.21
CA ARG A 163 23.85 4.78 -8.78
C ARG A 163 24.00 3.28 -8.90
N GLU A 164 22.91 2.53 -8.71
CA GLU A 164 22.92 1.08 -8.81
C GLU A 164 23.00 0.63 -10.28
N ASN A 165 22.14 1.18 -11.14
CA ASN A 165 22.14 0.91 -12.57
C ASN A 165 21.96 2.20 -13.38
N PRO A 166 23.06 2.96 -13.59
CA PRO A 166 23.00 4.25 -14.26
C PRO A 166 22.48 4.13 -15.70
N GLU A 167 22.87 3.09 -16.43
CA GLU A 167 22.46 2.89 -17.82
C GLU A 167 20.96 2.66 -17.94
N ALA A 168 20.40 1.70 -17.20
CA ALA A 168 18.97 1.44 -17.24
C ALA A 168 18.16 2.68 -16.82
N THR A 169 18.60 3.37 -15.76
CA THR A 169 17.93 4.58 -15.26
C THR A 169 17.93 5.69 -16.31
N LEU A 170 19.08 5.98 -16.92
CA LEU A 170 19.20 7.05 -17.92
C LEU A 170 18.50 6.70 -19.23
N ARG A 171 18.59 5.46 -19.69
CA ARG A 171 17.87 5.00 -20.89
C ARG A 171 16.37 5.17 -20.71
N GLY A 172 15.85 4.76 -19.55
CA GLY A 172 14.45 4.98 -19.21
C GLY A 172 14.07 6.46 -19.17
N LEU A 173 14.85 7.29 -18.47
CA LEU A 173 14.60 8.72 -18.44
C LEU A 173 14.59 9.34 -19.86
N CYS A 174 15.51 8.93 -20.72
CA CYS A 174 15.58 9.40 -22.10
C CYS A 174 14.34 8.98 -22.91
N GLU A 175 13.85 7.76 -22.74
CA GLU A 175 12.58 7.29 -23.33
C GLU A 175 11.39 8.14 -22.86
N ASP A 176 11.28 8.39 -21.55
CA ASP A 176 10.17 9.17 -20.98
C ASP A 176 10.20 10.64 -21.43
N LEU A 177 11.41 11.16 -21.66
CA LEU A 177 11.64 12.49 -22.20
C LEU A 177 11.63 12.51 -23.74
N ASP A 178 11.43 11.40 -24.44
CA ASP A 178 11.52 11.32 -25.91
C ASP A 178 12.80 12.02 -26.45
N ILE A 179 13.95 11.62 -25.92
CA ILE A 179 15.29 12.02 -26.36
C ILE A 179 16.17 10.78 -26.53
N PRO A 180 17.19 10.80 -27.41
CA PRO A 180 18.08 9.67 -27.60
C PRO A 180 19.04 9.51 -26.41
N PHE A 181 19.13 8.30 -25.86
CA PHE A 181 20.19 7.91 -24.93
C PHE A 181 21.54 7.78 -25.65
N GLN A 182 22.63 8.16 -24.98
CA GLN A 182 24.00 7.94 -25.45
C GLN A 182 24.87 7.34 -24.35
N ASP A 183 25.71 6.37 -24.70
CA ASP A 183 26.63 5.71 -23.74
C ASP A 183 27.61 6.70 -23.08
N SER A 184 27.94 7.81 -23.74
CA SER A 184 28.76 8.88 -23.18
C SER A 184 28.15 9.52 -21.94
N MET A 185 26.83 9.45 -21.77
CA MET A 185 26.14 9.94 -20.56
C MET A 185 26.61 9.22 -19.29
N LEU A 186 27.24 8.05 -19.41
CA LEU A 186 27.69 7.27 -18.25
C LEU A 186 29.03 7.76 -17.68
N ARG A 187 29.79 8.58 -18.42
CA ARG A 187 31.16 8.97 -18.05
C ARG A 187 31.48 10.42 -18.40
N TRP A 188 32.26 11.08 -17.55
CA TRP A 188 32.78 12.43 -17.80
C TRP A 188 34.23 12.57 -17.35
N GLU A 189 34.90 13.61 -17.84
CA GLU A 189 36.22 13.98 -17.33
C GLU A 189 36.13 14.59 -15.93
N ALA A 190 37.07 14.25 -15.05
CA ALA A 190 37.20 14.89 -13.75
C ALA A 190 37.55 16.39 -13.89
N GLY A 191 37.40 17.14 -12.80
CA GLY A 191 37.71 18.56 -12.72
C GLY A 191 36.52 19.50 -12.99
N PRO A 192 36.70 20.81 -12.76
CA PRO A 192 35.67 21.81 -12.98
C PRO A 192 35.29 21.92 -14.45
N LYS A 193 34.05 22.36 -14.70
CA LYS A 193 33.53 22.58 -16.05
C LYS A 193 33.26 24.06 -16.33
N PRO A 194 33.39 24.53 -17.58
CA PRO A 194 33.13 25.94 -17.92
C PRO A 194 31.71 26.40 -17.60
N PHE A 195 30.75 25.47 -17.56
CA PHE A 195 29.34 25.71 -17.25
C PHE A 195 29.00 25.50 -15.76
N ASP A 196 30.00 25.25 -14.90
CA ASP A 196 29.77 25.20 -13.46
C ASP A 196 29.39 26.60 -12.92
N GLY A 197 28.35 26.66 -12.10
CA GLY A 197 27.97 27.90 -11.43
C GLY A 197 29.04 28.40 -10.45
N ILE A 198 28.99 29.69 -10.12
CA ILE A 198 29.99 30.34 -9.25
C ILE A 198 30.11 29.71 -7.85
N TRP A 199 29.10 28.96 -7.41
CA TRP A 199 29.04 28.23 -6.13
C TRP A 199 29.75 26.87 -6.16
N ALA A 200 30.26 26.42 -7.31
CA ALA A 200 30.97 25.15 -7.47
C ALA A 200 32.10 24.92 -6.44
N PRO A 201 32.92 25.92 -6.05
CA PRO A 201 33.97 25.72 -5.04
C PRO A 201 33.43 25.21 -3.68
N TRP A 202 32.18 25.50 -3.35
CA TRP A 202 31.55 25.05 -2.10
C TRP A 202 30.87 23.69 -2.26
N TRP A 203 30.18 23.45 -3.37
CA TRP A 203 29.31 22.28 -3.51
C TRP A 203 29.91 21.11 -4.29
N TYR A 204 30.84 21.35 -5.23
CA TYR A 204 31.16 20.40 -6.30
C TYR A 204 32.44 19.59 -6.09
N LYS A 205 33.09 19.73 -4.94
CA LYS A 205 34.32 18.99 -4.58
C LYS A 205 34.24 17.47 -4.82
N SER A 206 33.06 16.87 -4.65
CA SER A 206 32.87 15.43 -4.89
C SER A 206 32.74 15.08 -6.38
N VAL A 207 31.98 15.87 -7.16
CA VAL A 207 31.75 15.57 -8.59
C VAL A 207 32.97 15.91 -9.44
N HIS A 208 33.75 16.93 -9.04
CA HIS A 208 35.05 17.24 -9.66
C HIS A 208 36.08 16.11 -9.53
N LYS A 209 35.86 15.14 -8.63
CA LYS A 209 36.70 13.94 -8.48
C LYS A 209 36.11 12.70 -9.14
N SER A 210 34.88 12.76 -9.63
CA SER A 210 34.21 11.61 -10.24
C SER A 210 34.36 11.64 -11.76
N THR A 211 34.23 10.47 -12.36
CA THR A 211 34.23 10.28 -13.83
C THR A 211 32.98 9.55 -14.33
N GLY A 212 31.97 9.42 -13.47
CA GLY A 212 30.73 8.69 -13.72
C GLY A 212 29.92 8.54 -12.42
N PHE A 213 28.84 7.76 -12.48
CA PHE A 213 28.03 7.43 -11.30
C PHE A 213 28.68 6.30 -10.51
N ALA A 214 29.11 6.59 -9.28
CA ALA A 214 29.69 5.58 -8.40
C ALA A 214 28.60 4.88 -7.57
N PRO A 215 28.71 3.56 -7.35
CA PRO A 215 27.74 2.83 -6.53
C PRO A 215 27.67 3.37 -5.10
N ALA A 216 26.54 3.14 -4.42
CA ALA A 216 26.38 3.44 -3.00
C ALA A 216 27.42 2.71 -2.15
N LYS A 217 27.79 3.31 -1.00
CA LYS A 217 28.51 2.56 0.01
C LYS A 217 27.62 1.41 0.45
N LYS A 218 28.17 0.20 0.53
CA LYS A 218 27.41 -1.00 0.94
C LYS A 218 26.74 -0.82 2.31
N TYR A 219 27.43 -0.15 3.24
CA TYR A 219 26.91 0.15 4.57
C TYR A 219 26.92 1.67 4.83
N PRO A 220 25.82 2.24 5.32
CA PRO A 220 25.75 3.65 5.68
C PRO A 220 26.50 3.90 6.99
N THR A 221 26.83 5.17 7.24
CA THR A 221 27.27 5.62 8.57
C THR A 221 26.07 5.77 9.50
N PRO A 222 26.25 5.72 10.83
CA PRO A 222 25.18 6.01 11.77
C PRO A 222 24.50 7.35 11.48
N PHE A 223 23.17 7.37 11.50
CA PHE A 223 22.40 8.59 11.30
C PHE A 223 22.50 9.48 12.54
N PRO A 224 22.82 10.79 12.41
CA PRO A 224 22.88 11.69 13.56
C PRO A 224 21.50 11.90 14.18
N THR A 225 21.34 11.53 15.45
CA THR A 225 20.04 11.68 16.17
C THR A 225 19.56 13.13 16.22
N SER A 226 20.46 14.12 16.19
CA SER A 226 20.11 15.54 16.13
C SER A 226 19.35 15.95 14.86
N LEU A 227 19.37 15.12 13.81
CA LEU A 227 18.66 15.35 12.55
C LEU A 227 17.38 14.52 12.42
N TYR A 228 16.99 13.79 13.46
CA TYR A 228 15.87 12.86 13.42
C TYR A 228 14.53 13.56 13.16
N ASP A 229 14.25 14.66 13.86
CA ASP A 229 13.01 15.44 13.64
C ASP A 229 12.92 15.99 12.20
N LEU A 230 14.07 16.42 11.65
CA LEU A 230 14.14 16.89 10.27
C LEU A 230 13.95 15.74 9.27
N LEU A 231 14.45 14.54 9.58
CA LEU A 231 14.19 13.34 8.80
C LEU A 231 12.69 12.99 8.80
N GLU A 232 12.03 13.02 9.95
CA GLU A 232 10.59 12.75 10.07
C GLU A 232 9.74 13.76 9.27
N GLN A 233 10.10 15.05 9.30
CA GLN A 233 9.46 16.07 8.46
C GLN A 233 9.68 15.83 6.96
N SER A 234 10.83 15.29 6.57
CA SER A 234 11.27 15.19 5.18
C SER A 234 10.79 13.92 4.46
N LEU A 235 10.73 12.80 5.17
CA LEU A 235 10.42 11.49 4.60
C LEU A 235 9.05 11.43 3.89
N PRO A 236 7.96 12.03 4.40
CA PRO A 236 6.66 12.00 3.72
C PRO A 236 6.73 12.55 2.28
N PHE A 237 7.43 13.66 2.06
CA PHE A 237 7.58 14.30 0.74
C PHE A 237 8.39 13.42 -0.23
N TYR A 238 9.51 12.86 0.25
CA TYR A 238 10.29 11.90 -0.52
C TYR A 238 9.48 10.65 -0.88
N ASN A 239 8.77 10.06 0.09
CA ASN A 239 7.96 8.86 -0.13
C ASN A 239 6.81 9.09 -1.10
N MET A 240 6.20 10.28 -1.09
CA MET A 240 5.19 10.67 -2.09
C MET A 240 5.77 10.61 -3.49
N LEU A 241 6.89 11.29 -3.75
CA LEU A 241 7.54 11.31 -5.05
C LEU A 241 8.09 9.93 -5.45
N LYS A 242 8.62 9.16 -4.50
CA LYS A 242 9.17 7.82 -4.76
C LYS A 242 8.13 6.84 -5.30
N ARG A 243 6.84 7.00 -4.94
CA ARG A 243 5.75 6.18 -5.52
C ARG A 243 5.58 6.38 -7.02
N HIS A 244 5.98 7.54 -7.53
CA HIS A 244 5.95 7.90 -8.94
C HIS A 244 7.30 7.67 -9.63
N ALA A 245 8.33 7.25 -8.88
CA ALA A 245 9.63 6.95 -9.46
C ALA A 245 9.57 5.71 -10.36
N ARG A 246 10.25 5.78 -11.50
CA ARG A 246 10.41 4.62 -12.39
C ARG A 246 11.07 3.50 -11.60
N ARG A 247 10.43 2.34 -11.55
CA ARG A 247 10.94 1.18 -10.80
C ARG A 247 12.11 0.58 -11.57
N SER A 248 13.33 0.78 -11.09
CA SER A 248 14.47 -0.04 -11.54
C SER A 248 14.28 -1.47 -11.01
N SER A 249 14.42 -2.44 -11.90
CA SER A 249 14.27 -3.88 -11.65
C SER A 249 15.39 -4.49 -10.78
N SER A 250 16.21 -3.67 -10.10
CA SER A 250 17.48 -4.09 -9.48
C SER A 250 17.51 -4.24 -7.95
N ASN A 251 16.49 -3.85 -7.19
CA ASN A 251 16.53 -4.08 -5.73
C ASN A 251 16.32 -5.55 -5.37
N TYR A 252 17.19 -6.10 -4.51
CA TYR A 252 17.13 -7.48 -3.96
C TYR A 252 15.82 -7.83 -3.20
N LEU A 253 14.98 -6.83 -2.91
CA LEU A 253 13.65 -6.99 -2.28
C LEU A 253 12.49 -6.60 -3.21
N ASN A 254 12.76 -6.11 -4.43
CA ASN A 254 11.72 -5.78 -5.40
C ASN A 254 11.34 -7.04 -6.17
N SER A 255 10.11 -7.48 -5.99
CA SER A 255 9.52 -8.56 -6.78
C SER A 255 9.58 -8.21 -8.27
N THR A 256 10.08 -9.13 -9.09
CA THR A 256 10.05 -9.05 -10.57
C THR A 256 8.67 -9.34 -11.15
N LEU A 257 7.69 -9.66 -10.29
CA LEU A 257 6.34 -9.95 -10.72
C LEU A 257 5.65 -8.67 -11.23
N PRO A 258 4.82 -8.78 -12.29
CA PRO A 258 4.02 -7.67 -12.75
C PRO A 258 3.08 -7.20 -11.63
N HIS A 259 2.64 -5.95 -11.72
CA HIS A 259 1.59 -5.44 -10.84
C HIS A 259 0.35 -6.35 -10.94
N PRO A 260 -0.09 -6.98 -9.83
CA PRO A 260 -1.22 -7.87 -9.89
C PRO A 260 -2.50 -7.06 -10.14
N SER A 261 -3.36 -7.56 -11.01
CA SER A 261 -4.71 -7.02 -11.16
C SER A 261 -5.53 -7.30 -9.90
N LEU A 262 -6.21 -6.28 -9.38
CA LEU A 262 -7.13 -6.47 -8.26
C LEU A 262 -8.36 -7.28 -8.71
N PRO A 263 -8.89 -8.21 -7.88
CA PRO A 263 -10.12 -8.93 -8.19
C PRO A 263 -11.32 -8.00 -8.43
N VAL A 264 -11.35 -6.85 -7.74
CA VAL A 264 -12.33 -5.78 -7.94
C VAL A 264 -11.57 -4.47 -8.16
N PRO A 265 -11.60 -3.88 -9.37
CA PRO A 265 -10.84 -2.66 -9.70
C PRO A 265 -11.18 -1.46 -8.81
N ALA A 266 -12.43 -1.33 -8.36
CA ALA A 266 -12.85 -0.26 -7.45
C ALA A 266 -12.09 -0.25 -6.11
N ASN A 267 -11.42 -1.36 -5.75
CA ASN A 267 -10.63 -1.45 -4.53
C ASN A 267 -9.22 -0.82 -4.64
N GLU A 268 -8.84 -0.26 -5.80
CA GLU A 268 -7.55 0.42 -5.98
C GLU A 268 -7.42 1.66 -5.09
N LYS A 269 -8.52 2.42 -4.94
CA LYS A 269 -8.56 3.67 -4.16
C LYS A 269 -9.55 3.54 -3.01
N LEU A 270 -9.14 2.81 -1.97
CA LEU A 270 -9.91 2.65 -0.74
C LEU A 270 -9.32 3.42 0.43
N LEU A 271 -10.19 3.76 1.36
CA LEU A 271 -9.87 4.30 2.67
C LEU A 271 -10.08 3.22 3.74
N ALA A 272 -9.10 3.03 4.62
CA ALA A 272 -9.17 2.10 5.74
C ALA A 272 -8.98 2.84 7.06
N TRP A 273 -9.68 2.41 8.11
CA TRP A 273 -9.41 2.88 9.47
C TRP A 273 -8.23 2.10 10.06
N VAL A 274 -7.24 2.79 10.62
CA VAL A 274 -6.13 2.19 11.35
C VAL A 274 -5.83 3.02 12.59
N GLY A 275 -5.95 2.43 13.77
CA GLY A 275 -5.76 3.14 15.05
C GLY A 275 -6.90 4.13 15.30
N ASP A 276 -6.62 5.40 15.05
CA ASP A 276 -7.50 6.55 15.27
C ASP A 276 -7.76 7.38 13.99
N GLU A 277 -7.24 6.93 12.84
CA GLU A 277 -7.31 7.67 11.57
C GLU A 277 -7.88 6.85 10.41
N ILE A 278 -8.41 7.57 9.42
CA ILE A 278 -8.79 7.01 8.11
C ILE A 278 -7.68 7.36 7.12
N VAL A 279 -7.07 6.34 6.53
CA VAL A 279 -5.90 6.47 5.65
C VAL A 279 -6.13 5.77 4.30
N PRO A 280 -5.50 6.24 3.21
CA PRO A 280 -5.49 5.54 1.93
C PRO A 280 -4.89 4.13 2.04
N ARG A 281 -5.35 3.22 1.16
CA ARG A 281 -4.90 1.81 1.03
C ARG A 281 -3.38 1.65 1.14
N GLU A 282 -2.62 2.44 0.37
CA GLU A 282 -1.15 2.35 0.30
C GLU A 282 -0.42 2.81 1.58
N THR A 283 -1.13 3.50 2.47
CA THR A 283 -0.62 3.98 3.76
C THR A 283 -1.20 3.26 4.96
N ALA A 284 -2.22 2.41 4.75
CA ALA A 284 -2.87 1.63 5.80
C ALA A 284 -1.92 0.54 6.33
N LYS A 285 -1.15 0.88 7.37
CA LYS A 285 -0.12 0.03 7.96
C LYS A 285 -0.15 0.13 9.48
N VAL A 286 0.18 -0.97 10.15
CA VAL A 286 0.48 -0.98 11.58
C VAL A 286 1.97 -0.84 11.83
N SER A 287 2.33 -0.40 13.03
CA SER A 287 3.72 -0.38 13.48
C SER A 287 4.31 -1.79 13.45
N VAL A 288 5.59 -1.94 13.09
CA VAL A 288 6.32 -3.21 13.29
C VAL A 288 6.43 -3.60 14.77
N PHE A 289 6.22 -2.64 15.67
CA PHE A 289 6.11 -2.87 17.11
C PHE A 289 4.70 -3.28 17.55
N ASP A 290 3.72 -3.36 16.64
CA ASP A 290 2.40 -3.90 16.97
C ASP A 290 2.47 -5.42 17.24
N SER A 291 1.68 -5.86 18.19
CA SER A 291 1.66 -7.25 18.65
C SER A 291 1.15 -8.21 17.57
N ILE A 292 0.34 -7.71 16.63
CA ILE A 292 -0.08 -8.50 15.48
C ILE A 292 1.11 -8.89 14.60
N VAL A 293 2.13 -8.03 14.47
CA VAL A 293 3.31 -8.28 13.63
C VAL A 293 4.28 -9.23 14.31
N GLN A 294 4.46 -9.08 15.64
CA GLN A 294 5.43 -9.89 16.38
C GLN A 294 4.92 -11.29 16.74
N GLY A 295 3.61 -11.48 16.89
CA GLY A 295 3.06 -12.75 17.39
C GLY A 295 1.61 -13.04 17.04
N GLY A 296 0.99 -12.30 16.10
CA GLY A 296 -0.40 -12.57 15.70
C GLY A 296 -1.45 -12.28 16.77
N ASP A 297 -1.10 -11.46 17.78
CA ASP A 297 -1.93 -11.15 18.95
C ASP A 297 -3.03 -10.13 18.62
N GLY A 298 -4.14 -10.65 18.10
CA GLY A 298 -5.31 -9.91 17.68
C GLY A 298 -6.55 -10.79 17.54
N VAL A 299 -7.72 -10.14 17.66
CA VAL A 299 -9.03 -10.70 17.35
C VAL A 299 -9.59 -10.03 16.10
N TRP A 300 -10.46 -10.70 15.37
CA TRP A 300 -11.06 -10.12 14.17
C TRP A 300 -12.50 -10.56 13.98
N GLU A 301 -13.21 -9.91 13.06
CA GLU A 301 -14.56 -10.26 12.62
C GLU A 301 -14.70 -10.03 11.12
N GLY A 302 -15.56 -10.82 10.49
CA GLY A 302 -15.98 -10.63 9.10
C GLY A 302 -17.41 -10.12 9.09
N LEU A 303 -17.62 -8.86 8.67
CA LEU A 303 -18.93 -8.24 8.58
C LEU A 303 -19.36 -8.10 7.12
N ARG A 304 -20.67 -8.00 6.88
CA ARG A 304 -21.22 -7.81 5.55
C ARG A 304 -22.28 -6.73 5.50
N VAL A 305 -22.23 -5.95 4.43
CA VAL A 305 -23.17 -4.86 4.16
C VAL A 305 -24.16 -5.27 3.09
N TYR A 306 -25.45 -5.17 3.41
CA TYR A 306 -26.56 -5.36 2.48
C TYR A 306 -27.52 -4.18 2.57
N GLY A 307 -27.83 -3.55 1.43
CA GLY A 307 -28.92 -2.56 1.36
C GLY A 307 -28.87 -1.46 2.43
N GLY A 308 -27.68 -0.94 2.73
CA GLY A 308 -27.43 0.12 3.71
C GLY A 308 -27.35 -0.35 5.17
N LYS A 309 -27.31 -1.66 5.42
CA LYS A 309 -27.28 -2.25 6.76
C LYS A 309 -26.09 -3.17 6.93
N VAL A 310 -25.51 -3.21 8.13
CA VAL A 310 -24.50 -4.20 8.52
C VAL A 310 -25.23 -5.39 9.16
N PHE A 311 -25.23 -6.53 8.47
CA PHE A 311 -25.95 -7.72 8.92
C PHE A 311 -25.30 -8.33 10.16
N LYS A 312 -26.12 -8.64 11.18
CA LYS A 312 -25.70 -9.27 12.44
C LYS A 312 -24.57 -8.52 13.19
N LEU A 313 -24.50 -7.19 13.05
CA LEU A 313 -23.41 -6.38 13.61
C LEU A 313 -23.27 -6.57 15.13
N GLU A 314 -24.37 -6.56 15.87
CA GLU A 314 -24.31 -6.65 17.34
C GLU A 314 -23.76 -7.99 17.80
N GLU A 315 -24.16 -9.09 17.15
CA GLU A 315 -23.67 -10.44 17.44
C GLU A 315 -22.19 -10.59 17.08
N HIS A 316 -21.74 -9.97 15.97
CA HIS A 316 -20.32 -9.94 15.62
C HIS A 316 -19.50 -9.19 16.66
N LEU A 317 -20.00 -8.04 17.14
CA LEU A 317 -19.33 -7.29 18.19
C LEU A 317 -19.30 -8.08 19.50
N ASP A 318 -20.39 -8.71 19.93
CA ASP A 318 -20.41 -9.58 21.11
C ASP A 318 -19.25 -10.60 21.08
N ARG A 319 -19.11 -11.34 19.97
CA ARG A 319 -18.04 -12.34 19.82
C ARG A 319 -16.64 -11.73 19.80
N MET A 320 -16.47 -10.56 19.19
CA MET A 320 -15.21 -9.83 19.19
C MET A 320 -14.79 -9.44 20.61
N PHE A 321 -15.72 -8.90 21.40
CA PHE A 321 -15.48 -8.52 22.80
C PHE A 321 -15.21 -9.74 23.68
N ASP A 322 -15.94 -10.83 23.49
CA ASP A 322 -15.69 -12.10 24.20
C ASP A 322 -14.30 -12.67 23.86
N SER A 323 -13.91 -12.63 22.58
CA SER A 323 -12.58 -13.07 22.14
C SER A 323 -11.47 -12.18 22.74
N ALA A 324 -11.66 -10.86 22.74
CA ALA A 324 -10.71 -9.93 23.34
C ALA A 324 -10.58 -10.14 24.85
N LYS A 325 -11.70 -10.41 25.53
CA LYS A 325 -11.74 -10.76 26.97
C LYS A 325 -11.03 -12.08 27.25
N ALA A 326 -11.25 -13.11 26.43
CA ALA A 326 -10.56 -14.40 26.54
C ALA A 326 -9.04 -14.27 26.39
N LEU A 327 -8.58 -13.37 25.52
CA LEU A 327 -7.16 -13.03 25.37
C LEU A 327 -6.66 -11.99 26.39
N ALA A 328 -7.47 -11.63 27.40
CA ALA A 328 -7.15 -10.66 28.43
C ALA A 328 -6.66 -9.30 27.89
N PHE A 329 -7.32 -8.78 26.84
CA PHE A 329 -7.05 -7.44 26.35
C PHE A 329 -7.46 -6.40 27.41
N SER A 330 -6.67 -5.35 27.54
CA SER A 330 -6.97 -4.17 28.36
C SER A 330 -7.16 -2.96 27.47
N ASN A 331 -7.87 -1.94 27.96
CA ASN A 331 -8.16 -0.72 27.19
C ASN A 331 -8.80 -1.02 25.82
N VAL A 332 -9.74 -1.96 25.79
CA VAL A 332 -10.54 -2.28 24.60
C VAL A 332 -11.48 -1.09 24.34
N PRO A 333 -11.57 -0.58 23.09
CA PRO A 333 -12.50 0.50 22.76
C PRO A 333 -13.94 0.07 23.04
N THR A 334 -14.79 1.04 23.38
CA THR A 334 -16.22 0.80 23.61
C THR A 334 -16.92 0.32 22.33
N ARG A 335 -18.08 -0.32 22.50
CA ARG A 335 -18.89 -0.81 21.37
C ARG A 335 -19.24 0.35 20.43
N GLU A 336 -19.57 1.50 20.98
CA GLU A 336 -19.96 2.70 20.26
C GLU A 336 -18.79 3.25 19.43
N GLU A 337 -17.57 3.30 19.98
CA GLU A 337 -16.37 3.72 19.25
C GLU A 337 -16.06 2.78 18.07
N VAL A 338 -16.20 1.46 18.26
CA VAL A 338 -16.01 0.48 17.19
C VAL A 338 -17.05 0.66 16.10
N LYS A 339 -18.33 0.87 16.46
CA LYS A 339 -19.41 1.14 15.49
C LYS A 339 -19.17 2.42 14.71
N GLU A 340 -18.76 3.49 15.39
CA GLU A 340 -18.44 4.77 14.74
C GLU A 340 -17.30 4.62 13.73
N ALA A 341 -16.22 3.91 14.08
CA ALA A 341 -15.14 3.62 13.16
C ALA A 341 -15.61 2.85 11.91
N ILE A 342 -16.47 1.84 12.11
CA ILE A 342 -17.08 1.07 11.01
C ILE A 342 -17.90 2.00 10.10
N PHE A 343 -18.83 2.77 10.66
CA PHE A 343 -19.73 3.61 9.87
C PHE A 343 -19.00 4.74 9.15
N ARG A 344 -18.07 5.44 9.82
CA ARG A 344 -17.26 6.48 9.17
C ARG A 344 -16.45 5.91 8.00
N THR A 345 -15.90 4.71 8.14
CA THR A 345 -15.15 4.04 7.06
C THR A 345 -16.05 3.70 5.87
N LEU A 346 -17.23 3.13 6.12
CA LEU A 346 -18.20 2.82 5.06
C LEU A 346 -18.68 4.08 4.34
N LEU A 347 -19.05 5.12 5.10
CA LEU A 347 -19.52 6.41 4.55
C LEU A 347 -18.46 7.08 3.68
N ARG A 348 -17.19 7.10 4.12
CA ARG A 348 -16.09 7.69 3.36
C ARG A 348 -15.77 6.95 2.06
N ASN A 349 -16.07 5.65 1.99
CA ASN A 349 -15.93 4.85 0.77
C ASN A 349 -17.22 4.76 -0.06
N GLY A 350 -18.36 5.31 0.40
CA GLY A 350 -19.65 5.17 -0.26
C GLY A 350 -20.16 3.71 -0.30
N MET A 351 -19.77 2.88 0.66
CA MET A 351 -20.07 1.45 0.69
C MET A 351 -21.38 1.19 1.43
N PHE A 352 -22.46 1.13 0.66
CA PHE A 352 -23.82 0.85 1.18
C PHE A 352 -24.35 -0.52 0.79
N ASP A 353 -23.63 -1.30 -0.01
CA ASP A 353 -24.05 -2.66 -0.41
C ASP A 353 -22.84 -3.46 -0.88
N ASN A 354 -22.95 -4.78 -0.99
CA ASN A 354 -21.90 -5.65 -1.56
C ASN A 354 -20.47 -5.40 -1.04
N ALA A 355 -20.37 -5.02 0.24
CA ALA A 355 -19.11 -4.74 0.91
C ALA A 355 -18.87 -5.76 2.03
N HIS A 356 -17.62 -6.17 2.16
CA HIS A 356 -17.15 -7.01 3.26
C HIS A 356 -16.15 -6.22 4.09
N ILE A 357 -16.31 -6.29 5.41
CA ILE A 357 -15.42 -5.64 6.36
C ILE A 357 -14.64 -6.70 7.11
N ARG A 358 -13.31 -6.66 6.98
CA ARG A 358 -12.41 -7.33 7.93
C ARG A 358 -12.14 -6.36 9.07
N LEU A 359 -12.89 -6.52 10.16
CA LEU A 359 -12.71 -5.79 11.40
C LEU A 359 -11.61 -6.50 12.20
N THR A 360 -10.60 -5.79 12.68
CA THR A 360 -9.52 -6.40 13.49
C THR A 360 -9.19 -5.49 14.66
N LEU A 361 -9.00 -6.07 15.83
CA LEU A 361 -8.49 -5.39 17.02
C LEU A 361 -7.24 -6.12 17.50
N THR A 362 -6.10 -5.44 17.40
CA THR A 362 -4.84 -5.96 17.94
C THR A 362 -4.72 -5.50 19.39
N ARG A 363 -3.90 -6.20 20.19
CA ARG A 363 -3.52 -5.72 21.54
C ARG A 363 -2.73 -4.40 21.46
N GLY A 364 -2.28 -4.03 20.27
CA GLY A 364 -1.66 -2.75 19.95
C GLY A 364 -0.14 -2.75 19.94
N LYS A 365 0.39 -1.53 19.81
CA LYS A 365 1.82 -1.23 19.79
C LYS A 365 2.47 -1.58 21.13
N LYS A 366 3.68 -2.15 21.05
CA LYS A 366 4.55 -2.41 22.20
C LYS A 366 5.60 -1.31 22.36
N VAL A 367 5.98 -1.04 23.61
CA VAL A 367 7.12 -0.15 23.96
C VAL A 367 8.48 -0.77 23.59
N THR A 368 8.55 -2.10 23.50
CA THR A 368 9.72 -2.85 23.07
C THR A 368 9.31 -4.21 22.49
N SER A 369 10.20 -4.84 21.72
CA SER A 369 9.97 -6.19 21.20
C SER A 369 9.95 -7.21 22.34
N GLY A 370 8.99 -8.15 22.31
CA GLY A 370 8.92 -9.23 23.30
C GLY A 370 7.54 -9.88 23.40
N MET A 371 7.49 -11.06 24.01
CA MET A 371 6.25 -11.85 24.10
C MET A 371 5.25 -11.32 25.14
N SER A 372 5.72 -10.68 26.20
CA SER A 372 4.83 -10.24 27.29
C SER A 372 3.79 -9.21 26.81
N PRO A 373 2.50 -9.36 27.16
CA PRO A 373 1.48 -8.35 26.91
C PRO A 373 1.66 -7.10 27.78
N ALA A 374 2.51 -7.13 28.81
CA ALA A 374 2.81 -5.96 29.64
C ALA A 374 3.52 -4.83 28.86
N PHE A 375 4.08 -5.13 27.68
CA PHE A 375 4.70 -4.14 26.80
C PHE A 375 3.67 -3.34 25.99
N ASN A 376 2.41 -3.76 25.94
CA ASN A 376 1.31 -3.09 25.26
C ASN A 376 0.80 -1.90 26.08
N ARG A 377 1.50 -0.77 25.99
CA ARG A 377 1.21 0.42 26.81
C ARG A 377 0.55 1.56 26.03
N TYR A 378 0.30 1.38 24.74
CA TYR A 378 -0.29 2.40 23.86
C TYR A 378 -1.80 2.19 23.59
N GLY A 379 -2.42 1.17 24.19
CA GLY A 379 -3.81 0.79 23.91
C GLY A 379 -3.95 -0.12 22.69
N CYS A 380 -5.16 -0.63 22.46
CA CYS A 380 -5.46 -1.50 21.32
C CYS A 380 -5.40 -0.73 20.00
N THR A 381 -5.14 -1.43 18.89
CA THR A 381 -5.21 -0.84 17.54
C THR A 381 -6.38 -1.44 16.78
N LEU A 382 -7.39 -0.61 16.50
CA LEU A 382 -8.55 -0.98 15.70
C LEU A 382 -8.24 -0.82 14.21
N ILE A 383 -8.64 -1.79 13.40
CA ILE A 383 -8.49 -1.79 11.96
C ILE A 383 -9.87 -2.09 11.34
N VAL A 384 -10.34 -1.21 10.47
CA VAL A 384 -11.55 -1.42 9.66
C VAL A 384 -11.13 -1.46 8.20
N LEU A 385 -11.02 -2.66 7.64
CA LEU A 385 -10.75 -2.87 6.22
C LEU A 385 -12.03 -3.26 5.49
N ALA A 386 -12.69 -2.28 4.90
CA ALA A 386 -13.86 -2.50 4.04
C ALA A 386 -13.43 -2.58 2.57
N GLU A 387 -13.93 -3.58 1.85
CA GLU A 387 -13.68 -3.78 0.42
C GLU A 387 -14.99 -4.09 -0.31
N TRP A 388 -15.12 -3.63 -1.55
CA TRP A 388 -16.14 -4.14 -2.47
C TRP A 388 -15.83 -5.62 -2.72
N LYS A 389 -16.79 -6.48 -2.39
CA LYS A 389 -16.54 -7.92 -2.36
C LYS A 389 -17.82 -8.70 -2.68
N PRO A 390 -17.98 -9.18 -3.93
CA PRO A 390 -19.06 -10.10 -4.26
C PRO A 390 -18.90 -11.43 -3.47
N PRO A 391 -19.94 -12.27 -3.41
CA PRO A 391 -19.82 -13.63 -2.88
C PRO A 391 -18.60 -14.36 -3.45
N VAL A 392 -17.82 -15.00 -2.59
CA VAL A 392 -16.55 -15.66 -2.99
C VAL A 392 -16.79 -17.01 -3.65
N TYR A 393 -17.91 -17.65 -3.34
CA TYR A 393 -18.26 -18.99 -3.80
C TYR A 393 -19.41 -18.93 -4.81
N ASP A 394 -19.38 -19.87 -5.76
CA ASP A 394 -20.49 -20.13 -6.68
C ASP A 394 -21.59 -20.87 -5.93
N ASN A 395 -22.58 -20.11 -5.47
CA ASN A 395 -23.71 -20.64 -4.73
C ASN A 395 -24.74 -21.37 -5.62
N GLU A 396 -24.53 -21.41 -6.94
CA GLU A 396 -25.39 -22.10 -7.91
C GLU A 396 -24.85 -23.47 -8.31
N LYS A 397 -23.55 -23.58 -8.62
CA LYS A 397 -22.92 -24.85 -9.04
C LYS A 397 -22.43 -25.70 -7.87
N GLY A 398 -22.14 -25.06 -6.74
CA GLY A 398 -21.63 -25.72 -5.54
C GLY A 398 -20.14 -26.04 -5.59
N LEU A 399 -19.64 -26.37 -4.40
CA LEU A 399 -18.23 -26.50 -4.08
C LEU A 399 -17.77 -27.96 -4.15
N MET A 400 -16.49 -28.12 -4.45
CA MET A 400 -15.75 -29.36 -4.28
C MET A 400 -14.84 -29.26 -3.06
N LEU A 401 -14.97 -30.19 -2.12
CA LEU A 401 -14.16 -30.26 -0.92
C LEU A 401 -13.19 -31.43 -0.93
N VAL A 402 -12.08 -31.27 -0.23
CA VAL A 402 -11.15 -32.35 0.13
C VAL A 402 -10.91 -32.35 1.63
N THR A 403 -10.65 -33.51 2.21
CA THR A 403 -10.28 -33.63 3.62
C THR A 403 -8.79 -33.34 3.79
N ALA A 404 -8.47 -32.36 4.63
CA ALA A 404 -7.10 -32.03 4.99
C ALA A 404 -6.53 -33.02 6.02
N THR A 405 -5.23 -33.23 5.93
CA THR A 405 -4.43 -33.91 6.97
C THR A 405 -4.18 -32.99 8.17
N THR A 406 -4.10 -31.68 7.94
CA THR A 406 -4.04 -30.68 9.02
C THR A 406 -5.28 -30.76 9.92
N ARG A 407 -5.07 -30.97 11.22
CA ARG A 407 -6.14 -31.04 12.23
C ARG A 407 -6.49 -29.67 12.77
N ARG A 408 -7.75 -29.48 13.15
CA ARG A 408 -8.24 -28.22 13.70
C ARG A 408 -7.72 -28.02 15.13
N ASN A 409 -7.46 -26.77 15.51
CA ASN A 409 -6.98 -26.45 16.85
C ASN A 409 -7.98 -26.92 17.93
N SER A 410 -7.42 -27.47 19.00
CA SER A 410 -8.18 -27.86 20.19
C SER A 410 -8.20 -26.73 21.23
N PRO A 411 -9.16 -26.75 22.18
CA PRO A 411 -9.11 -25.90 23.37
C PRO A 411 -7.83 -26.07 24.21
N ASN A 412 -7.08 -27.17 24.06
CA ASN A 412 -5.80 -27.38 24.76
C ASN A 412 -4.63 -26.63 24.11
N ASN A 413 -4.83 -26.04 22.93
CA ASN A 413 -3.78 -25.29 22.22
C ASN A 413 -4.21 -23.83 22.07
N LEU A 414 -4.99 -23.55 21.05
CA LEU A 414 -5.56 -22.23 20.78
C LEU A 414 -7.02 -22.44 20.39
N ASP A 415 -7.91 -22.21 21.37
CA ASP A 415 -9.32 -22.53 21.22
C ASP A 415 -9.94 -21.83 20.01
N SER A 416 -10.50 -22.63 19.09
CA SER A 416 -11.20 -22.17 17.89
C SER A 416 -12.40 -21.28 18.17
N LYS A 417 -12.92 -21.25 19.41
CA LYS A 417 -13.98 -20.33 19.84
C LYS A 417 -13.51 -18.87 19.92
N ILE A 418 -12.21 -18.65 20.12
CA ILE A 418 -11.62 -17.31 20.07
C ILE A 418 -11.42 -16.96 18.59
N HIS A 419 -12.08 -15.91 18.11
CA HIS A 419 -11.94 -15.49 16.72
C HIS A 419 -10.66 -14.65 16.53
N HIS A 420 -9.51 -15.35 16.48
CA HIS A 420 -8.16 -14.78 16.54
C HIS A 420 -7.48 -14.69 15.15
N ASN A 421 -6.41 -13.90 15.04
CA ASN A 421 -5.65 -13.72 13.79
C ASN A 421 -4.62 -14.83 13.47
N ASN A 422 -4.38 -15.79 14.37
CA ASN A 422 -3.43 -16.89 14.17
C ASN A 422 -3.95 -18.00 13.22
N LEU A 423 -4.08 -17.67 11.94
CA LEU A 423 -4.74 -18.52 10.92
C LEU A 423 -3.81 -19.47 10.16
N LEU A 424 -2.54 -19.64 10.57
CA LEU A 424 -1.61 -20.54 9.87
C LEU A 424 -2.14 -21.99 9.81
N ASN A 425 -2.80 -22.47 10.86
CA ASN A 425 -3.46 -23.79 10.87
C ASN A 425 -4.48 -23.92 9.72
N ASN A 426 -5.33 -22.92 9.54
CA ASN A 426 -6.33 -22.86 8.47
C ASN A 426 -5.68 -22.69 7.08
N ILE A 427 -4.64 -21.85 6.97
CA ILE A 427 -3.92 -21.62 5.71
C ILE A 427 -3.24 -22.89 5.21
N LEU A 428 -2.65 -23.70 6.11
CA LEU A 428 -2.05 -24.99 5.73
C LEU A 428 -3.10 -25.95 5.17
N ALA A 429 -4.28 -26.05 5.79
CA ALA A 429 -5.39 -26.84 5.23
C ALA A 429 -5.85 -26.29 3.87
N LYS A 430 -5.90 -24.96 3.68
CA LYS A 430 -6.23 -24.36 2.38
C LYS A 430 -5.17 -24.67 1.30
N ILE A 431 -3.89 -24.73 1.66
CA ILE A 431 -2.82 -25.15 0.76
C ILE A 431 -3.03 -26.60 0.30
N GLU A 432 -3.38 -27.51 1.22
CA GLU A 432 -3.73 -28.89 0.86
C GLU A 432 -4.94 -28.93 -0.10
N GLY A 433 -5.97 -28.14 0.17
CA GLY A 433 -7.13 -27.97 -0.73
C GLY A 433 -6.74 -27.51 -2.14
N ASN A 434 -5.92 -26.48 -2.23
CA ASN A 434 -5.44 -25.95 -3.50
C ASN A 434 -4.62 -27.00 -4.29
N ASN A 435 -3.75 -27.76 -3.60
CA ASN A 435 -2.96 -28.82 -4.23
C ASN A 435 -3.81 -29.98 -4.76
N ALA A 436 -4.99 -30.20 -4.15
CA ALA A 436 -5.97 -31.17 -4.62
C ALA A 436 -6.94 -30.61 -5.69
N GLY A 437 -6.83 -29.32 -6.04
CA GLY A 437 -7.77 -28.64 -6.94
C GLY A 437 -9.18 -28.48 -6.37
N ALA A 438 -9.32 -28.47 -5.04
CA ALA A 438 -10.59 -28.29 -4.33
C ALA A 438 -10.82 -26.81 -3.94
N ASP A 439 -12.08 -26.43 -3.79
CA ASP A 439 -12.49 -25.07 -3.45
C ASP A 439 -12.25 -24.74 -1.97
N ASP A 440 -12.40 -25.72 -1.08
CA ASP A 440 -12.12 -25.61 0.35
C ASP A 440 -11.70 -26.97 0.92
N ALA A 441 -11.12 -26.99 2.13
CA ALA A 441 -10.67 -28.21 2.77
C ALA A 441 -11.40 -28.48 4.10
N ILE A 442 -11.95 -29.68 4.26
CA ILE A 442 -12.56 -30.19 5.51
C ILE A 442 -11.46 -30.49 6.51
N MET A 443 -11.58 -29.94 7.71
CA MET A 443 -10.66 -30.16 8.83
C MET A 443 -11.32 -31.07 9.88
N LEU A 444 -10.56 -32.06 10.34
CA LEU A 444 -10.98 -32.98 11.40
C LEU A 444 -10.47 -32.54 12.78
N ASP A 445 -11.19 -32.92 13.82
CA ASP A 445 -10.74 -32.84 15.20
C ASP A 445 -9.70 -33.93 15.54
N LYS A 446 -9.17 -33.88 16.76
CA LYS A 446 -8.13 -34.82 17.23
C LYS A 446 -8.58 -36.28 17.27
N ASP A 447 -9.89 -36.55 17.35
CA ASP A 447 -10.46 -37.89 17.42
C ASP A 447 -10.96 -38.37 16.05
N GLY A 448 -10.77 -37.57 14.99
CA GLY A 448 -11.13 -37.91 13.61
C GLY A 448 -12.57 -37.57 13.20
N TYR A 449 -13.31 -36.81 14.01
CA TYR A 449 -14.63 -36.30 13.61
C TYR A 449 -14.50 -34.98 12.84
N VAL A 450 -15.46 -34.69 11.97
CA VAL A 450 -15.48 -33.45 11.20
C VAL A 450 -15.72 -32.26 12.13
N SER A 451 -14.90 -31.21 11.99
CA SER A 451 -15.01 -29.99 12.77
C SER A 451 -15.64 -28.85 11.97
N GLU A 452 -14.93 -28.37 10.95
CA GLU A 452 -15.33 -27.31 10.02
C GLU A 452 -14.44 -27.41 8.77
N THR A 453 -14.59 -26.51 7.80
CA THR A 453 -13.58 -26.34 6.74
C THR A 453 -12.51 -25.34 7.21
N ASN A 454 -11.48 -25.10 6.40
CA ASN A 454 -10.48 -24.09 6.73
C ASN A 454 -11.04 -22.66 6.87
N ALA A 455 -12.24 -22.35 6.37
CA ALA A 455 -12.80 -20.99 6.43
C ALA A 455 -14.28 -20.90 6.84
N THR A 456 -15.01 -22.02 6.89
CA THR A 456 -16.48 -22.04 7.03
C THR A 456 -16.95 -23.21 7.89
N ASN A 457 -18.08 -23.06 8.59
CA ASN A 457 -18.71 -24.22 9.23
C ASN A 457 -19.39 -25.11 8.18
N ILE A 458 -19.74 -26.35 8.53
CA ILE A 458 -20.29 -27.35 7.61
C ILE A 458 -21.54 -28.03 8.17
N PHE A 459 -22.46 -28.38 7.28
CA PHE A 459 -23.73 -29.05 7.59
C PHE A 459 -23.95 -30.19 6.59
N LEU A 460 -24.70 -31.20 7.01
CA LEU A 460 -25.24 -32.22 6.11
C LEU A 460 -26.75 -32.39 6.30
N VAL A 461 -27.39 -32.96 5.29
CA VAL A 461 -28.74 -33.52 5.37
C VAL A 461 -28.64 -35.02 5.21
N LYS A 462 -29.33 -35.74 6.10
CA LYS A 462 -29.56 -37.18 5.92
C LYS A 462 -30.99 -37.53 6.29
N LYS A 463 -31.72 -38.15 5.34
CA LYS A 463 -33.13 -38.53 5.49
C LYS A 463 -34.00 -37.38 6.00
N GLY A 464 -33.80 -36.19 5.42
CA GLY A 464 -34.54 -34.97 5.76
C GLY A 464 -34.15 -34.31 7.10
N ARG A 465 -33.12 -34.80 7.81
CA ARG A 465 -32.62 -34.21 9.05
C ARG A 465 -31.34 -33.43 8.79
N VAL A 466 -31.30 -32.18 9.27
CA VAL A 466 -30.12 -31.30 9.20
C VAL A 466 -29.22 -31.59 10.40
N VAL A 467 -27.95 -31.85 10.14
CA VAL A 467 -26.95 -32.16 11.17
C VAL A 467 -25.71 -31.30 10.96
N THR A 468 -25.14 -30.75 12.05
CA THR A 468 -23.88 -30.00 12.03
C THR A 468 -22.95 -30.46 13.15
N PRO A 469 -21.62 -30.41 12.97
CA PRO A 469 -20.67 -30.70 14.05
C PRO A 469 -20.95 -29.86 15.30
N HIS A 470 -20.86 -30.49 16.47
CA HIS A 470 -20.85 -29.76 17.73
C HIS A 470 -19.64 -28.83 17.82
N ALA A 471 -19.81 -27.65 18.43
CA ALA A 471 -18.77 -26.61 18.50
C ALA A 471 -17.62 -26.92 19.47
N ASP A 472 -17.14 -28.16 19.50
CA ASP A 472 -15.99 -28.59 20.31
C ASP A 472 -14.66 -28.06 19.74
N TYR A 473 -14.49 -28.14 18.42
CA TYR A 473 -13.24 -27.81 17.70
C TYR A 473 -13.40 -26.75 16.60
N CYS A 474 -14.60 -26.21 16.41
CA CYS A 474 -14.87 -25.19 15.39
C CYS A 474 -15.25 -23.84 16.00
N LEU A 475 -15.22 -22.79 15.18
CA LEU A 475 -15.75 -21.50 15.58
C LEU A 475 -17.29 -21.58 15.60
N PRO A 476 -17.98 -21.16 16.68
CA PRO A 476 -19.44 -21.02 16.67
C PRO A 476 -19.81 -19.83 15.76
N GLY A 477 -19.91 -20.09 14.46
CA GLY A 477 -20.16 -19.08 13.44
C GLY A 477 -21.50 -18.40 13.60
N ILE A 478 -21.55 -17.08 13.36
CA ILE A 478 -22.81 -16.33 13.39
C ILE A 478 -23.71 -16.71 12.21
N THR A 479 -23.12 -16.97 11.03
CA THR A 479 -23.86 -17.54 9.89
C THR A 479 -24.40 -18.93 10.21
N ARG A 480 -23.60 -19.78 10.89
CA ARG A 480 -24.04 -21.11 11.37
C ARG A 480 -25.24 -20.99 12.30
N ALA A 481 -25.16 -20.14 13.32
CA ALA A 481 -26.27 -19.90 14.26
C ALA A 481 -27.52 -19.38 13.54
N THR A 482 -27.35 -18.43 12.62
CA THR A 482 -28.45 -17.90 11.79
C THR A 482 -29.10 -19.00 10.96
N VAL A 483 -28.32 -19.88 10.33
CA VAL A 483 -28.85 -21.00 9.55
C VAL A 483 -29.56 -22.03 10.44
N MET A 484 -29.05 -22.31 11.64
CA MET A 484 -29.72 -23.17 12.62
C MET A 484 -31.10 -22.61 13.01
N GLU A 485 -31.22 -21.30 13.24
CA GLU A 485 -32.52 -20.65 13.47
C GLU A 485 -33.46 -20.79 12.26
N LEU A 486 -32.94 -20.64 11.03
CA LEU A 486 -33.72 -20.80 9.81
C LEU A 486 -34.19 -22.25 9.62
N VAL A 487 -33.36 -23.24 9.92
CA VAL A 487 -33.74 -24.67 9.87
C VAL A 487 -34.96 -24.92 10.76
N LEU A 488 -34.95 -24.39 11.99
CA LEU A 488 -36.09 -24.52 12.91
C LEU A 488 -37.33 -23.76 12.41
N LYS A 489 -37.17 -22.54 11.89
CA LYS A 489 -38.28 -21.75 11.31
C LYS A 489 -38.92 -22.43 10.10
N GLU A 490 -38.12 -23.10 9.28
CA GLU A 490 -38.58 -23.88 8.13
C GLU A 490 -39.16 -25.26 8.54
N SER A 491 -39.32 -25.52 9.85
CA SER A 491 -39.87 -26.76 10.40
C SER A 491 -39.05 -28.01 10.02
N LEU A 492 -37.73 -27.86 9.90
CA LEU A 492 -36.80 -28.96 9.65
C LEU A 492 -36.18 -29.44 10.97
N ALA A 493 -35.88 -30.74 11.06
CA ALA A 493 -35.20 -31.29 12.23
C ALA A 493 -33.72 -30.87 12.22
N LEU A 494 -33.25 -30.31 13.34
CA LEU A 494 -31.87 -29.91 13.56
C LEU A 494 -31.22 -30.77 14.65
N GLU A 495 -30.00 -31.24 14.41
CA GLU A 495 -29.19 -31.97 15.38
C GLU A 495 -27.75 -31.46 15.38
N GLU A 496 -27.23 -31.15 16.56
CA GLU A 496 -25.83 -30.81 16.75
C GLU A 496 -25.13 -31.96 17.47
N ARG A 497 -24.13 -32.58 16.83
CA ARG A 497 -23.39 -33.73 17.39
C ARG A 497 -22.04 -33.93 16.71
N ARG A 498 -21.26 -34.91 17.18
CA ARG A 498 -20.07 -35.37 16.47
C ARG A 498 -20.49 -36.16 15.22
N ILE A 499 -19.82 -35.90 14.11
CA ILE A 499 -20.13 -36.47 12.80
C ILE A 499 -18.85 -37.05 12.18
N SER A 500 -18.90 -38.30 11.78
CA SER A 500 -17.78 -38.95 11.12
C SER A 500 -17.70 -38.53 9.64
N LEU A 501 -16.51 -38.64 9.04
CA LEU A 501 -16.33 -38.28 7.63
C LEU A 501 -17.17 -39.15 6.67
N SER A 502 -17.39 -40.43 7.02
CA SER A 502 -18.22 -41.35 6.23
C SER A 502 -19.69 -40.90 6.15
N GLU A 503 -20.20 -40.23 7.18
CA GLU A 503 -21.55 -39.65 7.15
C GLU A 503 -21.64 -38.48 6.16
N PHE A 504 -20.60 -37.65 6.05
CA PHE A 504 -20.54 -36.62 5.01
C PHE A 504 -20.42 -37.21 3.60
N HIS A 505 -19.62 -38.27 3.42
CA HIS A 505 -19.50 -38.96 2.13
C HIS A 505 -20.81 -39.61 1.67
N THR A 506 -21.72 -39.91 2.59
CA THR A 506 -23.01 -40.57 2.30
C THR A 506 -24.20 -39.64 2.51
N ALA A 507 -23.98 -38.34 2.71
CA ALA A 507 -25.03 -37.35 2.90
C ALA A 507 -25.88 -37.16 1.64
N ASP A 508 -27.15 -36.78 1.85
CA ASP A 508 -28.07 -36.49 0.75
C ASP A 508 -27.83 -35.07 0.22
N GLU A 509 -27.50 -34.11 1.11
CA GLU A 509 -27.06 -32.75 0.76
C GLU A 509 -25.95 -32.31 1.74
N VAL A 510 -25.04 -31.44 1.31
CA VAL A 510 -24.02 -30.81 2.17
C VAL A 510 -23.91 -29.34 1.79
N TRP A 511 -23.67 -28.47 2.78
CA TRP A 511 -23.32 -27.07 2.54
C TRP A 511 -22.35 -26.54 3.60
N THR A 512 -21.70 -25.44 3.27
CA THR A 512 -20.89 -24.66 4.20
C THR A 512 -21.55 -23.32 4.53
N THR A 513 -21.17 -22.74 5.67
CA THR A 513 -21.66 -21.43 6.10
C THR A 513 -20.54 -20.51 6.56
N GLY A 514 -20.52 -19.26 6.08
CA GLY A 514 -19.65 -18.20 6.59
C GLY A 514 -19.99 -16.84 5.99
N THR A 515 -19.55 -15.72 6.60
CA THR A 515 -19.96 -14.38 6.18
C THR A 515 -19.64 -14.05 4.70
N MET A 516 -18.54 -14.60 4.16
CA MET A 516 -18.11 -14.33 2.79
C MET A 516 -18.80 -15.19 1.74
N GLY A 517 -19.02 -16.48 2.03
CA GLY A 517 -19.67 -17.45 1.14
C GLY A 517 -21.18 -17.54 1.33
N GLU A 518 -21.70 -16.99 2.43
CA GLU A 518 -23.07 -17.14 2.90
C GLU A 518 -23.39 -18.62 3.17
N LEU A 519 -24.38 -19.20 2.48
CA LEU A 519 -24.71 -20.63 2.50
C LEU A 519 -24.36 -21.23 1.14
N SER A 520 -23.23 -21.95 1.08
CA SER A 520 -22.66 -22.46 -0.16
C SER A 520 -22.84 -23.99 -0.27
N PRO A 521 -23.50 -24.50 -1.32
CA PRO A 521 -23.72 -25.94 -1.47
C PRO A 521 -22.43 -26.67 -1.78
N VAL A 522 -22.35 -27.95 -1.42
CA VAL A 522 -21.22 -28.84 -1.69
C VAL A 522 -21.72 -30.04 -2.47
N VAL A 523 -21.14 -30.26 -3.65
CA VAL A 523 -21.57 -31.31 -4.60
C VAL A 523 -20.61 -32.49 -4.65
N LYS A 524 -19.39 -32.32 -4.12
CA LYS A 524 -18.35 -33.36 -4.16
C LYS A 524 -17.41 -33.26 -2.96
N ILE A 525 -17.10 -34.41 -2.34
CA ILE A 525 -16.16 -34.52 -1.21
C ILE A 525 -15.21 -35.69 -1.47
N ASP A 526 -13.89 -35.45 -1.43
CA ASP A 526 -12.85 -36.49 -1.55
C ASP A 526 -13.03 -37.38 -2.80
N GLY A 527 -13.44 -36.78 -3.92
CA GLY A 527 -13.70 -37.53 -5.16
C GLY A 527 -15.11 -38.12 -5.28
N ARG A 528 -15.92 -38.13 -4.21
CA ARG A 528 -17.26 -38.73 -4.16
C ARG A 528 -18.34 -37.67 -4.36
N ILE A 529 -19.33 -37.99 -5.20
CA ILE A 529 -20.50 -37.13 -5.42
C ILE A 529 -21.37 -37.14 -4.16
N VAL A 530 -21.78 -35.96 -3.71
CA VAL A 530 -22.79 -35.80 -2.64
C VAL A 530 -24.17 -35.88 -3.28
N GLY A 531 -25.07 -36.70 -2.73
CA GLY A 531 -26.41 -36.90 -3.30
C GLY A 531 -26.35 -37.31 -4.78
N ASP A 532 -26.95 -36.49 -5.65
CA ASP A 532 -26.93 -36.63 -7.11
C ASP A 532 -25.96 -35.66 -7.82
N GLY A 533 -25.13 -34.95 -7.06
CA GLY A 533 -24.17 -33.96 -7.56
C GLY A 533 -24.79 -32.61 -7.90
N ARG A 534 -26.02 -32.34 -7.47
CA ARG A 534 -26.72 -31.07 -7.66
C ARG A 534 -27.05 -30.44 -6.31
N VAL A 535 -27.39 -29.16 -6.34
CA VAL A 535 -27.88 -28.45 -5.15
C VAL A 535 -29.25 -29.03 -4.77
N GLY A 536 -29.35 -29.55 -3.54
CA GLY A 536 -30.57 -30.19 -3.07
C GLY A 536 -31.66 -29.20 -2.62
N PRO A 537 -32.90 -29.69 -2.47
CA PRO A 537 -34.07 -28.86 -2.17
C PRO A 537 -34.02 -28.21 -0.79
N ILE A 538 -33.46 -28.86 0.24
CA ILE A 538 -33.35 -28.25 1.58
C ILE A 538 -32.35 -27.10 1.55
N THR A 539 -31.22 -27.30 0.87
CA THR A 539 -30.19 -26.28 0.70
C THR A 539 -30.75 -25.06 -0.03
N LEU A 540 -31.44 -25.24 -1.17
CA LEU A 540 -32.09 -24.15 -1.91
C LEU A 540 -33.13 -23.39 -1.07
N ARG A 541 -33.95 -24.12 -0.30
CA ARG A 541 -34.94 -23.52 0.59
C ARG A 541 -34.27 -22.61 1.63
N LEU A 542 -33.19 -23.08 2.25
CA LEU A 542 -32.44 -22.31 3.25
C LEU A 542 -31.66 -21.14 2.64
N GLN A 543 -31.12 -21.27 1.42
CA GLN A 543 -30.48 -20.16 0.70
C GLN A 543 -31.48 -19.02 0.46
N ASN A 544 -32.69 -19.35 0.00
CA ASN A 544 -33.75 -18.35 -0.21
C ASN A 544 -34.16 -17.66 1.10
N ALA A 545 -34.34 -18.44 2.17
CA ALA A 545 -34.66 -17.90 3.48
C ALA A 545 -33.55 -16.98 4.02
N TYR A 546 -32.28 -17.37 3.86
CA TYR A 546 -31.12 -16.56 4.26
C TYR A 546 -31.04 -15.25 3.48
N LYS A 547 -31.23 -15.31 2.14
CA LYS A 547 -31.22 -14.13 1.26
C LYS A 547 -32.30 -13.11 1.63
N ASN A 548 -33.51 -13.58 1.98
CA ASN A 548 -34.57 -12.70 2.44
C ASN A 548 -34.22 -12.05 3.78
N LEU A 549 -33.73 -12.85 4.74
CA LEU A 549 -33.34 -12.36 6.06
C LEU A 549 -32.21 -11.32 6.00
N SER A 550 -31.18 -11.55 5.17
CA SER A 550 -30.04 -10.65 5.05
C SER A 550 -30.38 -9.30 4.42
N LYS A 551 -31.38 -9.26 3.55
CA LYS A 551 -31.91 -8.02 2.96
C LYS A 551 -32.70 -7.18 3.97
N ASP A 552 -33.47 -7.83 4.83
CA ASP A 552 -34.44 -7.14 5.68
C ASP A 552 -33.86 -6.74 7.05
N SER A 553 -32.82 -7.43 7.53
CA SER A 553 -32.26 -7.23 8.87
C SER A 553 -30.82 -6.67 8.87
N GLY A 554 -30.38 -6.17 10.02
CA GLY A 554 -29.07 -5.57 10.22
C GLY A 554 -29.16 -4.18 10.84
N VAL A 555 -28.01 -3.67 11.29
CA VAL A 555 -27.92 -2.32 11.87
C VAL A 555 -27.77 -1.33 10.72
N PRO A 556 -28.64 -0.31 10.60
CA PRO A 556 -28.55 0.67 9.53
C PRO A 556 -27.26 1.49 9.66
N ILE A 557 -26.60 1.71 8.53
CA ILE A 557 -25.51 2.69 8.43
C ILE A 557 -26.15 4.07 8.60
N PRO A 558 -25.69 4.91 9.55
CA PRO A 558 -26.21 6.25 9.71
C PRO A 558 -26.12 7.03 8.40
N THR A 559 -27.24 7.43 7.84
CA THR A 559 -27.27 8.32 6.68
C THR A 559 -27.14 9.76 7.15
N TYR A 560 -26.51 10.60 6.35
CA TYR A 560 -26.58 12.05 6.53
C TYR A 560 -28.05 12.46 6.34
N GLU A 561 -28.82 12.60 7.42
CA GLU A 561 -30.01 13.44 7.35
C GLU A 561 -29.49 14.85 7.07
N LYS A 562 -29.85 15.39 5.90
CA LYS A 562 -29.68 16.82 5.64
C LYS A 562 -30.57 17.54 6.64
N SER A 563 -29.96 18.06 7.71
CA SER A 563 -30.58 19.08 8.53
C SER A 563 -30.79 20.37 7.75
#